data_AF-A0A955DVP4-F1
#
_entry.id   AF-A0A955DVP4-F1
#
_cell.length_a   1.000
_cell.length_b   1.000
_cell.length_c   1.000
_cell.angle_alpha   90.00
_cell.angle_beta   90.00
_cell.angle_gamma   90.00
#
_symmetry.space_group_name_H-M   'P 1'
#
loop_
_entity.id
_entity.type
_entity.pdbx_description
1 polymer ?
#
loop_
_entity_poly.entity_id
_entity_poly.type
_entity_poly.pdbx_seq_one_letter_code
_entity_poly.pdbx_strand_id
1 'polypeptide(L)' 'KSLKLYDQTFRNEGIFYEAVTNRLRDDLASLLDPAWLLVRTEWSGRGGIRSVIRAAHGEVPVHER' A
#
# COMPACT_ATOMS: atom_id res chain seq x y z
N LYS A 1 -12.77 -9.67 -5.08
CA LYS A 1 -12.89 -9.28 -6.51
C LYS A 1 -12.60 -7.79 -6.72
N SER A 2 -13.12 -6.89 -5.87
CA SER A 2 -12.92 -5.44 -5.92
C SER A 2 -11.48 -4.97 -5.71
N LEU A 3 -10.77 -5.44 -4.68
CA LEU A 3 -9.40 -5.00 -4.37
C LEU A 3 -8.43 -5.19 -5.54
N LYS A 4 -8.44 -6.38 -6.16
CA LYS A 4 -7.66 -6.64 -7.38
C LYS A 4 -7.97 -5.65 -8.49
N LEU A 5 -9.23 -5.24 -8.69
CA LEU A 5 -9.59 -4.30 -9.75
C LEU A 5 -9.11 -2.89 -9.41
N TYR A 6 -9.16 -2.51 -8.13
CA TYR A 6 -8.59 -1.27 -7.62
C TYR A 6 -7.08 -1.21 -7.83
N ASP A 7 -6.32 -2.26 -7.49
CA ASP A 7 -4.87 -2.29 -7.74
C ASP A 7 -4.52 -2.10 -9.23
N GLN A 8 -5.39 -2.58 -10.13
CA GLN A 8 -5.16 -2.45 -11.57
C GLN A 8 -5.36 -1.03 -12.10
N THR A 9 -6.07 -0.15 -11.39
CA THR A 9 -6.27 1.24 -11.83
C THR A 9 -4.96 2.02 -11.82
N PHE A 10 -4.01 1.65 -10.96
CA PHE A 10 -2.70 2.30 -10.84
C PHE A 10 -1.71 1.94 -11.96
N ARG A 11 -2.01 0.94 -12.82
CA ARG A 11 -1.05 0.47 -13.84
C ARG A 11 -0.69 1.50 -14.91
N ASN A 12 -1.60 2.43 -15.18
CA ASN A 12 -1.41 3.47 -16.20
C ASN A 12 -1.21 4.86 -15.57
N GLU A 13 -1.07 4.93 -14.25
CA GLU A 13 -0.90 6.19 -13.54
C GLU A 13 0.60 6.45 -13.34
N GLY A 14 1.07 7.65 -13.71
CA GLY A 14 2.44 8.09 -13.46
C GLY A 14 2.62 8.52 -12.00
N ILE A 15 2.64 7.56 -11.09
CA ILE A 15 2.64 7.79 -9.64
C ILE A 15 3.81 7.08 -8.96
N PHE A 16 4.40 7.71 -7.95
CA PHE A 16 5.47 7.11 -7.15
C PHE A 16 4.95 5.93 -6.32
N TYR A 17 5.81 4.94 -6.11
CA TYR A 17 5.48 3.74 -5.34
C TYR A 17 5.01 4.06 -3.91
N GLU A 18 5.63 5.07 -3.27
CA GLU A 18 5.24 5.56 -1.95
C GLU A 18 3.81 6.11 -1.95
N ALA A 19 3.46 6.88 -2.99
CA ALA A 19 2.15 7.50 -3.10
C ALA A 19 1.05 6.45 -3.32
N VAL A 20 1.30 5.42 -4.13
CA VAL A 20 0.36 4.27 -4.28
C VAL A 20 0.16 3.57 -2.94
N THR A 21 1.25 3.31 -2.21
CA THR A 21 1.20 2.59 -0.92
C THR A 21 0.43 3.38 0.14
N ASN A 22 0.66 4.70 0.22
CA ASN A 22 -0.07 5.57 1.13
C ASN A 22 -1.56 5.66 0.78
N ARG A 23 -1.88 5.76 -0.52
CA ARG A 23 -3.27 5.82 -1.00
C ARG A 23 -4.02 4.52 -0.73
N LEU A 24 -3.40 3.36 -0.96
CA LEU A 24 -3.94 2.05 -0.56
C LEU A 24 -4.31 2.05 0.92
N ARG A 25 -3.39 2.52 1.78
CA ARG A 25 -3.63 2.59 3.22
C ARG A 25 -4.78 3.54 3.55
N ASP A 26 -4.83 4.73 2.97
CA ASP A 26 -5.92 5.70 3.23
C ASP A 26 -7.28 5.17 2.79
N ASP A 27 -7.38 4.68 1.56
CA ASP A 27 -8.64 4.23 0.99
C ASP A 27 -9.17 3.00 1.74
N LEU A 28 -8.29 2.08 2.15
CA LEU A 28 -8.66 0.93 2.97
C LEU A 28 -9.02 1.32 4.41
N ALA A 29 -8.26 2.22 5.04
CA ALA A 29 -8.54 2.68 6.39
C ALA A 29 -9.90 3.40 6.46
N SER A 30 -10.16 4.28 5.49
CA SER A 30 -11.44 5.00 5.38
C SER A 30 -12.62 4.06 5.12
N LEU A 31 -12.43 3.02 4.30
CA LEU A 31 -13.49 2.07 3.97
C LEU A 31 -13.81 1.08 5.11
N LEU A 32 -12.80 0.68 5.88
CA LEU A 32 -12.91 -0.43 6.84
C LEU A 32 -12.98 0.01 8.31
N ASP A 33 -12.60 1.25 8.63
CA ASP A 33 -12.43 1.76 10.00
C ASP A 33 -11.71 0.76 10.93
N PRO A 34 -10.50 0.28 10.56
CA PRO A 34 -9.84 -0.79 11.29
C PRO A 34 -9.12 -0.25 12.54
N ALA A 35 -9.07 -1.05 13.62
CA ALA A 35 -8.27 -0.72 14.80
C ALA A 35 -6.77 -0.51 14.46
N TRP A 36 -6.25 -1.28 13.49
CA TRP A 36 -4.95 -1.07 12.88
C TRP A 36 -4.93 -1.65 11.45
N LEU A 37 -4.08 -1.09 10.59
CA LEU A 37 -3.83 -1.58 9.23
C LEU A 37 -2.35 -1.36 8.87
N LEU A 38 -1.74 -2.37 8.25
CA LEU A 38 -0.41 -2.26 7.64
C LEU A 38 -0.49 -2.65 6.17
N VAL A 39 -0.14 -1.72 5.30
CA VAL A 39 0.04 -1.98 3.87
C VAL A 39 1.52 -2.13 3.58
N ARG A 40 1.91 -3.28 3.04
CA ARG A 40 3.27 -3.57 2.58
C ARG A 40 3.24 -3.88 1.10
N THR A 41 3.98 -3.09 0.32
CA THR A 41 4.12 -3.29 -1.13
C THR A 41 5.56 -3.62 -1.48
N GLU A 42 5.75 -4.57 -2.39
CA GLU A 42 7.04 -4.93 -2.95
C GLU A 42 7.11 -4.55 -4.42
N TRP A 43 8.07 -3.69 -4.76
CA TRP A 43 8.25 -3.15 -6.10
C TRP A 43 9.53 -3.66 -6.71
N SER A 44 9.44 -4.31 -7.87
CA SER A 44 10.57 -4.54 -8.75
C SER A 44 10.76 -3.33 -9.65
N GLY A 45 11.76 -2.49 -9.34
CA GLY A 45 12.17 -1.38 -10.19
C GLY A 45 12.94 -1.85 -11.42
N ARG A 46 13.47 -0.88 -12.18
CA ARG A 46 14.39 -1.15 -13.30
C ARG A 46 15.83 -1.17 -12.79
N GLY A 47 16.71 -1.89 -13.50
CA GLY A 47 18.13 -1.95 -13.16
C GLY A 47 18.44 -2.76 -11.90
N GLY A 48 17.60 -3.72 -11.53
CA GLY A 48 17.82 -4.60 -10.37
C GLY A 48 17.47 -3.99 -9.01
N ILE A 49 16.99 -2.74 -8.98
CA ILE A 49 16.57 -2.08 -7.74
C ILE A 49 15.21 -2.64 -7.32
N ARG A 50 15.10 -3.01 -6.04
CA ARG A 50 13.84 -3.41 -5.41
C ARG A 50 13.52 -2.45 -4.27
N SER A 51 12.25 -2.07 -4.15
CA SER A 51 11.78 -1.21 -3.08
C SER A 51 10.69 -1.92 -2.30
N VAL A 52 10.83 -1.96 -0.99
CA VAL A 52 9.78 -2.42 -0.07
C VAL A 52 9.30 -1.22 0.70
N ILE A 53 8.00 -0.92 0.58
CA ILE A 53 7.38 0.25 1.21
C ILE A 53 6.32 -0.25 2.17
N ARG A 54 6.26 0.37 3.36
CA ARG A 54 5.31 0.08 4.43
C ARG A 54 4.57 1.36 4.81
N ALA A 55 3.25 1.29 4.90
CA ALA A 55 2.39 2.37 5.38
C ALA A 55 1.42 1.82 6.43
N ALA A 56 1.38 2.47 7.59
CA ALA A 56 0.57 2.05 8.74
C ALA A 56 -0.57 3.04 9.02
N HIS A 57 -1.68 2.51 9.54
CA HIS A 57 -2.77 3.26 10.15
C HIS A 57 -3.10 2.65 11.52
N GLY A 58 -3.31 3.50 12.53
CA GLY A 58 -3.52 3.06 13.91
C GLY A 58 -2.27 2.52 14.60
N GLU A 59 -2.47 1.90 15.77
CA GLU A 59 -1.38 1.37 16.58
C GLU A 59 -1.01 -0.06 16.14
N VAL A 60 -0.16 -0.16 15.13
CA VAL A 60 0.32 -1.45 14.62
C VAL A 60 1.19 -2.14 15.68
N PRO A 61 0.88 -3.40 16.05
CA PRO A 61 1.67 -4.18 17.01
C PRO A 61 3.15 -4.28 16.63
N VAL A 62 4.04 -4.26 17.61
CA VAL A 62 5.50 -4.24 17.39
C VAL A 62 6.01 -5.43 16.59
N HIS A 63 5.38 -6.61 16.70
CA HIS A 63 5.77 -7.81 15.96
C HIS A 63 5.35 -7.80 14.48
N GLU A 64 4.39 -6.95 14.11
CA GLU A 64 3.90 -6.80 12.74
C GLU A 64 4.58 -5.63 11.99
N ARG A 65 5.26 -4.74 12.73
CA ARG A 65 5.77 -3.47 12.22
C ARG A 65 6.97 -3.65 11.27
#